data_AF-A0A2P7U2V7-F1
#
_entry.id   AF-A0A2P7U2V7-F1
#
_cell.length_a   1.000
_cell.length_b   1.000
_cell.length_c   1.000
_cell.angle_alpha   90.00
_cell.angle_beta   90.00
_cell.angle_gamma   90.00
#
_symmetry.space_group_name_H-M   'P 1'
#
loop_
_entity.id
_entity.type
_entity.pdbx_description
1 polymer ?
#
loop_
_entity_poly.entity_id
_entity_poly.type
_entity_poly.pdbx_seq_one_letter_code
_entity_poly.pdbx_strand_id
1 'polypeptide(L)'
;MAVALHELGHWSGHESRLNRDLSGRFGSEAYAREELRAEIASLMLTRELGLPHNPDRHAHYVGSWVKALSEEPTEILKATQDAGRIKGFVLSFEQQIETERNEQRPSEPQQADGYGQILPLPDFAFTFETSWHRAVSSLPAAGRLNFFRRPFCLRKKESKYA
;
A
#
# COMPACT_ATOMS: atom_id res chain seq x y z
N MET A 1 15.53 3.95 10.07
CA MET A 1 14.88 3.41 8.85
C MET A 1 15.88 3.20 7.71
N ALA A 2 16.79 4.14 7.46
CA ALA A 2 17.95 3.95 6.56
C ALA A 2 18.65 2.59 6.73
N VAL A 3 19.04 2.26 7.97
CA VAL A 3 19.74 1.00 8.29
C VAL A 3 18.94 -0.24 7.89
N ALA A 4 17.64 -0.32 8.18
CA ALA A 4 16.84 -1.50 7.85
C ALA A 4 16.74 -1.74 6.33
N LEU A 5 16.60 -0.66 5.55
CA LEU A 5 16.56 -0.76 4.09
C LEU A 5 17.94 -1.07 3.50
N HIS A 6 19.00 -0.61 4.15
CA HIS A 6 20.39 -0.96 3.81
C HIS A 6 20.63 -2.47 4.01
N GLU A 7 20.29 -3.01 5.17
CA GLU A 7 20.39 -4.46 5.45
C GLU A 7 19.50 -5.30 4.50
N LEU A 8 18.31 -4.77 4.15
CA LEU A 8 17.45 -5.39 3.14
C LEU A 8 18.12 -5.40 1.75
N GLY A 9 18.89 -4.36 1.44
CA GLY A 9 19.75 -4.29 0.26
C GLY A 9 20.72 -5.47 0.21
N HIS A 10 21.47 -5.72 1.29
CA HIS A 10 22.37 -6.88 1.38
C HIS A 10 21.64 -8.22 1.30
N TRP A 11 20.53 -8.35 2.01
CA TRP A 11 19.72 -9.57 1.99
C TRP A 11 19.29 -9.98 0.57
N SER A 12 18.99 -8.99 -0.29
CA SER A 12 18.64 -9.26 -1.70
C SER A 12 19.78 -9.85 -2.53
N GLY A 13 21.03 -9.76 -2.06
CA GLY A 13 22.22 -10.25 -2.77
C GLY A 13 22.45 -11.75 -2.71
N HIS A 14 21.70 -12.49 -1.88
CA HIS A 14 21.82 -13.94 -1.76
C HIS A 14 21.69 -14.68 -3.11
N GLU A 15 22.35 -15.83 -3.24
CA GLU A 15 22.41 -16.65 -4.47
C GLU A 15 21.02 -17.01 -5.04
N SER A 16 20.04 -17.27 -4.17
CA SER A 16 18.66 -17.58 -4.55
C SER A 16 17.83 -16.37 -4.99
N ARG A 17 18.42 -15.18 -5.02
CA ARG A 17 17.75 -13.89 -5.29
C ARG A 17 18.42 -13.18 -6.47
N LEU A 18 19.20 -12.13 -6.20
CA LEU A 18 19.92 -11.36 -7.21
C LEU A 18 21.35 -11.87 -7.44
N ASN A 19 21.80 -12.87 -6.67
CA ASN A 19 23.08 -13.57 -6.86
C ASN A 19 24.27 -12.60 -7.06
N ARG A 20 24.43 -11.68 -6.11
CA ARG A 20 25.58 -10.75 -6.10
C ARG A 20 26.71 -11.34 -5.26
N ASP A 21 27.94 -10.97 -5.60
CA ASP A 21 29.11 -11.37 -4.84
C ASP A 21 29.19 -10.59 -3.52
N LEU A 22 28.89 -11.27 -2.41
CA LEU A 22 28.97 -10.77 -1.04
C LEU A 22 30.21 -11.32 -0.29
N SER A 23 31.14 -11.97 -0.98
CA SER A 23 32.29 -12.65 -0.35
C SER A 23 33.42 -11.70 0.09
N GLY A 24 33.32 -10.42 -0.27
CA GLY A 24 34.30 -9.39 0.05
C GLY A 24 34.54 -9.26 1.56
N ARG A 25 35.80 -9.32 1.99
CA ARG A 25 36.17 -9.07 3.38
C ARG A 25 36.00 -7.59 3.72
N PHE A 26 35.71 -7.30 4.99
CA PHE A 26 35.65 -5.91 5.47
C PHE A 26 36.89 -5.12 5.08
N GLY A 27 36.68 -3.92 4.51
CA GLY A 27 37.76 -3.05 4.02
C GLY A 27 38.33 -3.41 2.64
N SER A 28 37.86 -4.49 2.01
CA SER A 28 38.18 -4.77 0.60
C SER A 28 37.38 -3.88 -0.35
N GLU A 29 37.84 -3.73 -1.58
CA GLU A 29 37.12 -3.00 -2.63
C GLU A 29 35.78 -3.67 -2.97
N ALA A 30 35.75 -5.01 -3.03
CA ALA A 30 34.52 -5.77 -3.24
C ALA A 30 33.47 -5.47 -2.16
N TYR A 31 33.90 -5.40 -0.90
CA TYR A 31 33.05 -5.00 0.22
C TYR A 31 32.55 -3.55 0.05
N ALA A 32 33.44 -2.61 -0.26
CA ALA A 32 33.05 -1.20 -0.46
C ALA A 32 32.04 -1.01 -1.61
N ARG A 33 32.14 -1.79 -2.69
CA ARG A 33 31.18 -1.76 -3.80
C ARG A 33 29.80 -2.26 -3.40
N GLU A 34 29.72 -3.33 -2.62
CA GLU A 34 28.44 -3.84 -2.13
C GLU A 34 27.77 -2.89 -1.13
N GLU A 35 28.54 -2.28 -0.23
CA GLU A 35 28.06 -1.22 0.67
C GLU A 35 27.49 -0.02 -0.10
N LEU A 36 28.16 0.39 -1.19
CA LEU A 36 27.69 1.47 -2.05
C LEU A 36 26.35 1.10 -2.72
N ARG A 37 26.20 -0.13 -3.21
CA ARG A 37 24.96 -0.64 -3.81
C ARG A 37 23.81 -0.66 -2.80
N ALA A 38 24.06 -1.19 -1.61
CA ALA A 38 23.09 -1.28 -0.53
C ALA A 38 22.63 0.13 -0.09
N GLU A 39 23.53 1.10 -0.02
CA GLU A 39 23.17 2.46 0.35
C GLU A 39 22.35 3.18 -0.72
N ILE A 40 22.76 3.09 -1.99
CA ILE A 40 21.99 3.70 -3.08
C ILE A 40 20.59 3.06 -3.14
N ALA A 41 20.48 1.74 -2.93
CA ALA A 41 19.19 1.06 -2.87
C ALA A 41 18.35 1.54 -1.68
N SER A 42 18.94 1.71 -0.49
CA SER A 42 18.26 2.20 0.71
C SER A 42 17.68 3.61 0.47
N LEU A 43 18.44 4.49 -0.19
CA LEU A 43 18.01 5.82 -0.59
C LEU A 43 16.84 5.77 -1.59
N MET A 44 16.98 4.97 -2.65
CA MET A 44 15.92 4.82 -3.66
C MET A 44 14.62 4.29 -3.06
N LEU A 45 14.69 3.27 -2.19
CA LEU A 45 13.53 2.70 -1.50
C LEU A 45 12.90 3.69 -0.52
N THR A 46 13.71 4.41 0.25
CA THR A 46 13.21 5.45 1.17
C THR A 46 12.40 6.50 0.40
N ARG A 47 12.90 6.91 -0.77
CA ARG A 47 12.21 7.86 -1.66
C ARG A 47 10.91 7.30 -2.23
N GLU A 48 10.90 6.06 -2.69
CA GLU A 48 9.71 5.41 -3.27
C GLU A 48 8.61 5.23 -2.23
N LEU A 49 8.97 4.81 -1.01
CA LEU A 49 8.03 4.57 0.09
C LEU A 49 7.54 5.87 0.77
N GLY A 50 8.00 7.04 0.31
CA GLY A 50 7.65 8.33 0.91
C GLY A 50 8.12 8.49 2.36
N LEU A 51 9.14 7.74 2.76
CA LEU A 51 9.65 7.75 4.13
C LEU A 51 10.51 9.00 4.38
N PRO A 52 10.45 9.60 5.59
CA PRO A 52 11.31 10.71 5.94
C PRO A 52 12.79 10.29 5.88
N HIS A 53 13.55 10.98 5.05
CA HIS A 53 14.97 10.71 4.81
C HIS A 53 15.84 11.78 5.47
N ASN A 54 16.79 11.37 6.32
CA ASN A 54 17.82 12.25 6.85
C ASN A 54 19.18 11.83 6.26
N PRO A 55 19.83 12.68 5.42
CA PRO A 55 21.09 12.36 4.75
C PRO A 55 22.28 12.19 5.71
N ASP A 56 22.24 12.78 6.90
CA ASP A 56 23.36 12.75 7.86
C ASP A 56 23.66 11.35 8.41
N ARG A 57 22.70 10.43 8.33
CA ARG A 57 22.84 9.05 8.85
C ARG A 57 23.50 8.09 7.86
N HIS A 58 23.75 8.53 6.62
CA HIS A 58 24.36 7.76 5.52
C HIS A 58 25.85 8.07 5.34
N ALA A 59 26.40 9.02 6.11
CA ALA A 59 27.74 9.56 5.93
C ALA A 59 28.89 8.67 6.46
N HIS A 60 28.59 7.66 7.28
CA HIS A 60 29.62 6.87 7.97
C HIS A 60 30.49 6.00 7.05
N TYR A 61 30.05 5.75 5.81
CA TYR A 61 30.74 4.89 4.84
C TYR A 61 31.29 5.63 3.61
N VAL A 62 31.12 6.96 3.55
CA VAL A 62 31.57 7.79 2.42
C VAL A 62 33.09 7.69 2.20
N GLY A 63 33.87 7.52 3.28
CA GLY A 63 35.32 7.44 3.21
C GLY A 63 35.86 6.24 2.41
N SER A 64 35.24 5.05 2.54
CA SER A 64 35.66 3.87 1.78
C SER A 64 35.17 3.89 0.33
N TRP A 65 34.02 4.54 0.06
CA TRP A 65 33.51 4.72 -1.30
C TRP A 65 34.31 5.70 -2.14
N VAL A 66 34.81 6.80 -1.53
CA VAL A 66 35.62 7.79 -2.26
C VAL A 66 36.85 7.15 -2.89
N LYS A 67 37.48 6.18 -2.23
CA LYS A 67 38.63 5.45 -2.79
C LYS A 67 38.22 4.60 -4.00
N ALA A 68 37.17 3.79 -3.87
CA ALA A 68 36.67 2.96 -4.97
C ALA A 68 36.21 3.80 -6.17
N LEU A 69 35.56 4.94 -5.91
CA LEU A 69 35.10 5.87 -6.95
C LEU A 69 36.23 6.68 -7.60
N SER A 70 37.34 6.91 -6.88
CA SER A 70 38.53 7.56 -7.44
C SER A 70 39.29 6.64 -8.37
N GLU A 71 39.31 5.33 -8.08
CA GLU A 71 39.97 4.31 -8.91
C GLU A 71 39.11 3.93 -10.12
N GLU A 72 37.79 3.78 -9.96
CA GLU A 72 36.87 3.51 -11.07
C GLU A 72 35.59 4.39 -11.03
N PRO A 73 35.58 5.55 -11.69
CA PRO A 73 34.41 6.44 -11.70
C PRO A 73 33.14 5.81 -12.29
N THR A 74 33.28 4.81 -13.17
CA THR A 74 32.14 4.08 -13.75
C THR A 74 31.45 3.13 -12.77
N GLU A 75 32.04 2.87 -11.61
CA GLU A 75 31.43 2.03 -10.58
C GLU A 75 30.13 2.65 -10.03
N ILE A 76 30.01 3.98 -9.98
CA ILE A 76 28.76 4.63 -9.53
C ILE A 76 27.57 4.26 -10.41
N LEU A 77 27.79 4.12 -11.72
CA LEU A 77 26.75 3.78 -12.68
C LEU A 77 26.33 2.31 -12.52
N LYS A 78 27.31 1.41 -12.35
CA LYS A 78 27.06 -0.01 -12.06
C LYS A 78 26.30 -0.17 -10.75
N ALA A 79 26.77 0.50 -9.70
CA ALA A 79 26.13 0.46 -8.39
C ALA A 79 24.70 1.00 -8.44
N THR A 80 24.45 2.06 -9.20
CA THR A 80 23.11 2.61 -9.42
C THR A 80 22.21 1.64 -10.19
N GLN A 81 22.74 0.96 -11.22
CA GLN A 81 21.99 -0.06 -11.97
C GLN A 81 21.58 -1.22 -11.06
N ASP A 82 22.51 -1.72 -10.24
CA ASP A 82 22.24 -2.80 -9.29
C ASP A 82 21.26 -2.36 -8.21
N ALA A 83 21.40 -1.14 -7.68
CA ALA A 83 20.44 -0.56 -6.75
C ALA A 83 19.02 -0.49 -7.34
N GLY A 84 18.89 -0.18 -8.63
CA GLY A 84 17.62 -0.25 -9.37
C GLY A 84 17.02 -1.64 -9.39
N ARG A 85 17.84 -2.69 -9.59
CA ARG A 85 17.40 -4.09 -9.53
C ARG A 85 16.97 -4.49 -8.12
N ILE A 86 17.73 -4.09 -7.10
CA ILE A 86 17.39 -4.31 -5.68
C ILE A 86 16.04 -3.69 -5.36
N LYS A 87 15.83 -2.42 -5.73
CA LYS A 87 14.56 -1.72 -5.53
C LYS A 87 13.41 -2.46 -6.18
N GLY A 88 13.56 -2.83 -7.45
CA GLY A 88 12.52 -3.56 -8.20
C GLY A 88 12.20 -4.91 -7.56
N PHE A 89 13.21 -5.66 -7.13
CA PHE A 89 13.03 -6.93 -6.43
C PHE A 89 12.26 -6.77 -5.12
N VAL A 90 12.63 -5.79 -4.29
CA VAL A 90 11.95 -5.53 -3.02
C VAL A 90 10.48 -5.13 -3.23
N LEU A 91 10.20 -4.25 -4.18
CA LEU A 91 8.83 -3.79 -4.45
C LEU A 91 7.96 -4.86 -5.12
N SER A 92 8.57 -5.85 -5.80
CA SER A 92 7.82 -6.95 -6.39
C SER A 92 7.07 -7.81 -5.36
N PHE A 93 7.54 -7.85 -4.11
CA PHE A 93 6.83 -8.54 -3.02
C PHE A 93 5.49 -7.88 -2.68
N GLU A 94 5.41 -6.54 -2.74
CA GLU A 94 4.13 -5.84 -2.51
C GLU A 94 3.10 -6.21 -3.58
N GLN A 95 3.54 -6.33 -4.83
CA GLN A 95 2.69 -6.73 -5.96
C GLN A 95 2.18 -8.16 -5.78
N GLN A 96 3.04 -9.09 -5.37
CA GLN A 96 2.64 -10.48 -5.10
C GLN A 96 1.57 -10.56 -4.01
N ILE A 97 1.77 -9.83 -2.90
CA ILE A 97 0.79 -9.77 -1.80
C ILE A 97 -0.55 -9.21 -2.29
N GLU A 98 -0.54 -8.18 -3.13
CA GLU A 98 -1.76 -7.61 -3.69
C GLU A 98 -2.49 -8.57 -4.63
N THR A 99 -1.75 -9.29 -5.49
CA THR A 99 -2.31 -10.34 -6.35
C THR A 99 -2.97 -11.45 -5.53
N GLU A 100 -2.26 -12.01 -4.55
CA GLU A 100 -2.78 -13.06 -3.66
C GLU A 100 -4.03 -12.58 -2.90
N ARG A 101 -4.02 -11.35 -2.39
CA ARG A 101 -5.17 -10.75 -1.71
C ARG A 101 -6.37 -10.57 -2.64
N ASN A 102 -6.14 -10.22 -3.90
CA ASN A 102 -7.22 -10.05 -4.87
C ASN A 102 -7.80 -11.38 -5.33
N GLU A 103 -6.98 -12.43 -5.44
CA GLU A 103 -7.44 -13.80 -5.72
C GLU A 103 -8.28 -14.40 -4.58
N GLN A 104 -7.98 -14.03 -3.33
CA GLN A 104 -8.73 -14.48 -2.14
C GLN A 104 -10.04 -13.72 -1.90
N ARG A 105 -10.32 -12.63 -2.62
CA ARG A 105 -11.60 -11.94 -2.53
C ARG A 105 -12.69 -12.81 -3.18
N PRO A 106 -13.75 -13.20 -2.44
CA PRO A 106 -14.89 -13.88 -3.04
C PRO A 106 -15.44 -13.02 -4.18
N SER A 107 -15.75 -13.63 -5.32
CA SER A 107 -16.49 -12.94 -6.38
C SER A 107 -17.78 -12.39 -5.80
N GLU A 108 -18.01 -11.08 -5.92
CA GLU A 108 -19.32 -10.50 -5.66
C GLU A 108 -20.34 -11.28 -6.51
N PRO A 109 -21.47 -11.74 -5.94
CA PRO A 109 -22.47 -12.43 -6.71
C PRO A 109 -22.92 -11.52 -7.83
N GLN A 110 -22.56 -11.91 -9.05
CA GLN A 110 -22.97 -11.27 -10.28
C GLN A 110 -24.49 -11.29 -10.27
N GLN A 111 -25.12 -10.11 -10.15
CA GLN A 111 -26.57 -9.99 -10.28
C GLN A 111 -26.92 -10.53 -11.66
N ALA A 112 -27.46 -11.75 -11.67
CA ALA A 112 -27.99 -12.34 -12.87
C ALA A 112 -29.19 -11.48 -13.29
N ASP A 113 -29.07 -10.82 -14.44
CA ASP A 113 -30.18 -10.13 -15.09
C ASP A 113 -31.24 -11.17 -15.52
N GLY A 114 -32.02 -11.63 -14.55
CA GLY A 114 -33.12 -12.56 -14.71
C GLY A 114 -34.43 -11.81 -14.93
N TYR A 115 -34.55 -11.04 -16.01
CA TYR A 115 -35.86 -10.60 -16.51
C TYR A 115 -36.48 -11.73 -17.35
N GLY A 116 -36.84 -12.83 -16.69
CA GLY A 116 -37.54 -13.97 -17.27
C GLY A 116 -38.80 -14.28 -16.47
N GLN A 117 -39.95 -13.93 -17.06
CA GLN A 117 -41.30 -14.43 -16.73
C GLN A 117 -41.92 -13.97 -15.39
N ILE A 118 -42.85 -13.03 -15.51
CA ILE A 118 -43.81 -12.66 -14.46
C ILE A 118 -44.64 -13.90 -14.10
N LEU A 119 -44.32 -14.56 -12.99
CA LEU A 119 -45.25 -15.47 -12.32
C LEU A 119 -46.25 -14.61 -11.54
N PRO A 120 -47.58 -14.86 -11.64
CA PRO A 120 -48.54 -14.08 -10.88
C PRO A 120 -48.31 -14.34 -9.39
N LEU A 121 -48.12 -13.26 -8.62
CA LEU A 121 -48.03 -13.32 -7.16
C LEU A 121 -49.32 -13.96 -6.62
N PRO A 122 -49.25 -14.87 -5.62
CA PRO A 122 -50.44 -15.17 -4.84
C PRO A 122 -50.88 -13.91 -4.09
N ASP A 123 -52.18 -13.67 -4.01
CA ASP A 123 -52.81 -12.53 -3.34
C ASP A 123 -52.32 -12.41 -1.88
N PHE A 124 -51.29 -11.58 -1.66
CA PHE A 124 -50.84 -11.18 -0.34
C PHE A 124 -51.64 -9.96 0.14
N ALA A 125 -52.95 -10.12 0.23
CA ALA A 125 -53.78 -9.20 0.99
C ALA A 125 -53.86 -9.68 2.45
N PHE A 126 -52.77 -9.53 3.21
CA PHE A 126 -52.84 -9.59 4.68
C PHE A 126 -52.00 -8.47 5.31
N THR A 127 -52.68 -7.34 5.49
CA THR A 127 -52.40 -6.16 6.32
C THR A 127 -51.18 -6.24 7.26
N PHE A 128 -50.04 -5.67 6.84
CA PHE A 128 -48.90 -5.35 7.71
C PHE A 128 -49.11 -4.04 8.50
N GLU A 129 -50.35 -3.69 8.88
CA GLU A 129 -50.65 -2.39 9.50
C GLU A 129 -51.35 -2.47 10.87
N THR A 130 -51.70 -3.66 11.37
CA THR A 130 -52.38 -3.80 12.69
C THR A 130 -51.48 -4.29 13.83
N SER A 131 -50.28 -4.80 13.56
CA SER A 131 -49.38 -5.31 14.61
C SER A 131 -48.51 -4.21 15.25
N TRP A 132 -48.06 -3.23 14.46
CA TRP A 132 -47.19 -2.14 14.97
C TRP A 132 -47.94 -1.12 15.82
N HIS A 133 -49.21 -0.85 15.52
CA HIS A 133 -50.02 0.09 16.31
C HIS A 133 -50.36 -0.43 17.72
N ARG A 134 -50.44 -1.75 17.92
CA ARG A 134 -50.72 -2.36 19.23
C ARG A 134 -49.47 -2.47 20.11
N ALA A 135 -48.29 -2.57 19.49
CA ALA A 135 -47.01 -2.65 20.20
C ALA A 135 -46.52 -1.30 20.76
N VAL A 136 -46.93 -0.18 20.15
CA VAL A 136 -46.51 1.17 20.58
C VAL A 136 -47.42 1.75 21.68
N SER A 137 -48.64 1.24 21.84
CA SER A 137 -49.63 1.72 22.83
C SER A 137 -49.52 1.07 24.22
N SER A 138 -48.68 0.05 24.42
CA SER A 138 -48.54 -0.67 25.69
C SER A 138 -47.32 -0.28 26.53
N LEU A 139 -46.56 0.75 26.12
CA LEU A 139 -45.41 1.25 26.87
C LEU A 139 -45.82 2.32 27.90
N PRO A 140 -45.38 2.23 29.17
CA PRO A 140 -45.62 3.28 30.16
C PRO A 140 -44.86 4.58 29.81
N ALA A 141 -45.48 5.71 30.18
CA ALA A 141 -45.24 7.06 29.65
C ALA A 141 -43.90 7.76 29.99
N ALA A 142 -42.82 7.03 30.24
CA ALA A 142 -41.52 7.63 30.54
C ALA A 142 -40.57 7.48 29.34
N GLY A 143 -40.48 8.52 28.51
CA GLY A 143 -39.38 8.66 27.54
C GLY A 143 -39.79 8.74 26.07
N ARG A 144 -40.82 9.52 25.72
CA ARG A 144 -41.06 9.90 24.32
C ARG A 144 -40.15 11.09 23.98
N LEU A 145 -38.94 10.82 23.48
CA LEU A 145 -38.12 11.84 22.83
C LEU A 145 -38.06 11.56 21.32
N ASN A 146 -38.50 12.58 20.59
CA ASN A 146 -38.74 12.61 19.15
C ASN A 146 -37.45 12.39 18.36
N PHE A 147 -37.42 11.33 17.55
CA PHE A 147 -36.44 11.21 16.48
C PHE A 147 -37.16 11.01 15.15
N PHE A 148 -37.67 12.11 14.58
CA PHE A 148 -37.72 12.30 13.13
C PHE A 148 -38.20 13.72 12.81
N ARG A 149 -37.27 14.57 12.37
CA ARG A 149 -37.50 15.54 11.29
C ARG A 149 -36.19 16.24 10.93
N ARG A 150 -35.66 15.94 9.75
CA ARG A 150 -35.37 16.97 8.74
C ARG A 150 -35.16 16.33 7.35
N PRO A 151 -35.83 16.85 6.32
CA PRO A 151 -35.69 16.37 4.95
C PRO A 151 -34.52 17.05 4.23
N PHE A 152 -34.04 16.31 3.23
CA PHE A 152 -33.20 16.72 2.12
C PHE A 152 -33.57 18.10 1.55
N CYS A 153 -32.59 19.00 1.40
CA CYS A 153 -32.76 20.26 0.67
C CYS A 153 -31.54 20.50 -0.23
N LEU A 154 -31.75 20.36 -1.54
CA LEU A 154 -30.83 20.77 -2.59
C LEU A 154 -30.70 22.30 -2.59
N ARG A 155 -29.47 22.82 -2.61
CA ARG A 155 -29.18 24.25 -2.78
C ARG A 155 -28.44 24.48 -4.10
N LYS A 156 -29.14 25.00 -5.11
CA LYS A 156 -28.53 25.80 -6.20
C LYS A 156 -28.39 27.25 -5.75
N LYS A 157 -27.28 27.89 -6.12
CA LYS A 157 -27.00 29.34 -6.34
C LYS A 157 -25.46 29.48 -6.35
N GLU A 158 -24.77 30.30 -7.13
CA GLU A 158 -24.99 31.11 -8.32
C GLU A 158 -23.58 31.61 -8.74
N SER A 159 -23.40 31.94 -10.01
CA SER A 159 -22.19 32.56 -10.59
C SER A 159 -22.03 34.02 -10.14
N LYS A 160 -20.83 34.44 -9.66
CA LYS A 160 -20.23 35.78 -9.82
C LYS A 160 -18.73 35.80 -9.40
N TYR A 161 -17.82 36.02 -10.36
CA TYR A 161 -16.52 36.71 -10.28
C TYR A 161 -16.37 37.36 -11.67
N ALA A 162 -16.47 38.69 -11.87
CA ALA A 162 -15.57 39.76 -11.47
C ALA A 162 -14.17 39.60 -12.09
#